data_AF-A0A918IX93-F1
#
_entry.id   AF-A0A918IX93-F1
#
_cell.length_a   1.000
_cell.length_b   1.000
_cell.length_c   1.000
_cell.angle_alpha   90.00
_cell.angle_beta   90.00
_cell.angle_gamma   90.00
#
_symmetry.space_group_name_H-M   'P 1'
#
loop_
_entity.id
_entity.type
_entity.pdbx_description
1 polymer ?
#
loop_
_entity_poly.entity_id
_entity_poly.type
_entity_poly.pdbx_seq_one_letter_code
_entity_poly.pdbx_strand_id
1 'polypeptide(L)'
;MAQNGDMHNKGEVYVFPNTLVSVMSDFFNEPTATFVNDGEVYLHGDLKNDGVLDYIDASGLVIFTGIKKQKILGAEPLYFSNILFQNTSEATPFQLYNEINADGLVSFNNGIVDSDNFGGAFIFRANANHVNTSDFSHVDGGVEKTGDKDFNFPIGDGGYYRFAGLSALETPKNYKAKYFLENSNFLFPHHLRSDIVAQINNKEYWTLEPIASTEENIMISLSWREETSQEEVIAAPQEERIHIVRWDEEANKWIDEGGVVDLNDKTVSTSVNKFGVFTLARIKSNINSPCEILVYNAVTPNNDGINDYFRIERTDNTCAQNLKVQIFNRWGIKVYESNNYGYGGNVFRGYSEGRVTINDDKQLPSGTYFYVINYDYNTNEGVNHHKQAGYLYLSGN
;
A
#
# COMPACT_ATOMS: atom_id res chain seq x y z
N MET A 1 -9.60 34.22 -15.85
CA MET A 1 -8.77 35.44 -15.65
C MET A 1 -7.31 35.01 -15.70
N ALA A 2 -6.45 35.71 -16.44
CA ALA A 2 -5.00 35.44 -16.47
C ALA A 2 -4.27 36.65 -15.91
N GLN A 3 -3.51 36.48 -14.83
CA GLN A 3 -2.75 37.55 -14.17
C GLN A 3 -1.25 37.32 -14.36
N ASN A 4 -0.54 38.30 -14.92
CA ASN A 4 0.90 38.26 -15.24
C ASN A 4 1.82 38.74 -14.09
N GLY A 5 1.31 38.84 -12.88
CA GLY A 5 2.07 39.21 -11.68
C GLY A 5 1.52 38.47 -10.46
N ASP A 6 2.22 38.57 -9.34
CA ASP A 6 1.86 37.83 -8.13
C ASP A 6 0.41 38.11 -7.72
N MET A 7 -0.32 37.05 -7.41
CA MET A 7 -1.69 37.13 -6.92
C MET A 7 -1.67 37.08 -5.40
N HIS A 8 -1.95 38.22 -4.76
CA HIS A 8 -2.15 38.30 -3.31
C HIS A 8 -3.63 38.33 -2.99
N ASN A 9 -4.18 37.23 -2.49
CA ASN A 9 -5.53 37.20 -1.93
C ASN A 9 -5.50 37.78 -0.51
N LYS A 10 -6.24 38.87 -0.29
CA LYS A 10 -6.38 39.56 1.02
C LYS A 10 -7.81 39.55 1.56
N GLY A 11 -8.72 38.85 0.88
CA GLY A 11 -10.14 38.81 1.22
C GLY A 11 -10.72 37.45 0.88
N GLU A 12 -11.95 37.43 0.38
CA GLU A 12 -12.63 36.20 0.01
C GLU A 12 -12.64 36.03 -1.51
N VAL A 13 -12.12 34.90 -1.99
CA VAL A 13 -12.14 34.51 -3.39
C VAL A 13 -12.82 33.16 -3.51
N TYR A 14 -13.88 33.10 -4.31
CA TYR A 14 -14.60 31.87 -4.64
C TYR A 14 -14.47 31.60 -6.14
N VAL A 15 -13.90 30.46 -6.50
CA VAL A 15 -13.84 29.98 -7.88
C VAL A 15 -14.97 28.98 -8.07
N PHE A 16 -16.07 29.42 -8.67
CA PHE A 16 -17.26 28.60 -8.87
C PHE A 16 -17.06 27.50 -9.92
N PRO A 17 -17.90 26.43 -9.92
CA PRO A 17 -17.85 25.39 -10.94
C PRO A 17 -17.88 25.95 -12.37
N ASN A 18 -17.15 25.31 -13.29
CA ASN A 18 -16.96 25.73 -14.68
C ASN A 18 -16.25 27.10 -14.85
N THR A 19 -15.58 27.60 -13.81
CA THR A 19 -14.76 28.80 -13.87
C THR A 19 -13.29 28.43 -13.99
N LEU A 20 -12.59 29.03 -14.95
CA LEU A 20 -11.14 28.89 -15.11
C LEU A 20 -10.40 30.13 -14.61
N VAL A 21 -9.47 29.88 -13.68
CA VAL A 21 -8.49 30.85 -13.17
C VAL A 21 -7.09 30.35 -13.46
N SER A 22 -6.22 31.25 -13.93
CA SER A 22 -4.80 30.94 -14.15
C SER A 22 -3.95 32.02 -13.53
N VAL A 23 -3.08 31.62 -12.60
CA VAL A 23 -2.11 32.47 -11.93
C VAL A 23 -0.74 32.20 -12.55
N MET A 24 -0.24 33.14 -13.34
CA MET A 24 1.00 32.96 -14.12
C MET A 24 2.28 33.15 -13.32
N SER A 25 2.18 33.78 -12.14
CA SER A 25 3.27 34.02 -11.19
C SER A 25 2.95 33.31 -9.87
N ASP A 26 3.45 33.82 -8.75
CA ASP A 26 3.23 33.24 -7.43
C ASP A 26 1.83 33.58 -6.90
N PHE A 27 1.23 32.65 -6.15
CA PHE A 27 -0.06 32.80 -5.49
C PHE A 27 0.12 32.81 -3.96
N PHE A 28 -0.30 33.91 -3.34
CA PHE A 28 -0.27 34.12 -1.90
C PHE A 28 -1.70 34.23 -1.36
N ASN A 29 -2.10 33.28 -0.52
CA ASN A 29 -3.32 33.38 0.29
C ASN A 29 -2.93 33.88 1.68
N GLU A 30 -3.19 35.15 1.95
CA GLU A 30 -2.70 35.86 3.14
C GLU A 30 -3.43 35.43 4.43
N PRO A 31 -2.90 35.70 5.64
CA PRO A 31 -3.41 35.11 6.89
C PRO A 31 -4.90 35.28 7.23
N THR A 32 -5.54 36.32 6.72
CA THR A 32 -6.98 36.59 6.96
C THR A 32 -7.83 36.34 5.73
N ALA A 33 -7.25 35.73 4.69
CA ALA A 33 -7.91 35.51 3.41
C ALA A 33 -8.52 34.11 3.34
N THR A 34 -9.59 34.01 2.55
CA THR A 34 -10.27 32.76 2.24
C THR A 34 -10.22 32.55 0.73
N PHE A 35 -9.75 31.37 0.32
CA PHE A 35 -9.76 30.93 -1.06
C PHE A 35 -10.53 29.61 -1.16
N VAL A 36 -11.64 29.62 -1.89
CA VAL A 36 -12.47 28.43 -2.13
C VAL A 36 -12.39 28.07 -3.61
N ASN A 37 -12.05 26.82 -3.92
CA ASN A 37 -11.96 26.35 -5.30
C ASN A 37 -12.89 25.17 -5.62
N ASP A 38 -13.95 25.46 -6.37
CA ASP A 38 -14.87 24.48 -6.95
C ASP A 38 -14.79 24.43 -8.50
N GLY A 39 -13.91 25.25 -9.10
CA GLY A 39 -13.66 25.31 -10.55
C GLY A 39 -12.28 24.76 -10.93
N GLU A 40 -11.65 25.37 -11.94
CA GLU A 40 -10.32 24.98 -12.43
C GLU A 40 -9.30 26.09 -12.17
N VAL A 41 -8.24 25.78 -11.41
CA VAL A 41 -7.19 26.74 -11.04
C VAL A 41 -5.83 26.24 -11.50
N TYR A 42 -5.21 26.97 -12.43
CA TYR A 42 -3.85 26.74 -12.89
C TYR A 42 -2.86 27.59 -12.08
N LEU A 43 -1.88 26.93 -11.45
CA LEU A 43 -0.81 27.57 -10.70
C LEU A 43 0.52 27.34 -11.41
N HIS A 44 1.12 28.42 -11.90
CA HIS A 44 2.39 28.38 -12.65
C HIS A 44 3.63 28.72 -11.82
N GLY A 45 3.46 29.46 -10.72
CA GLY A 45 4.52 29.81 -9.77
C GLY A 45 4.38 29.11 -8.43
N ASP A 46 5.00 29.67 -7.40
CA ASP A 46 4.92 29.19 -6.03
C ASP A 46 3.51 29.39 -5.47
N LEU A 47 3.10 28.50 -4.56
CA LEU A 47 1.88 28.63 -3.76
C LEU A 47 2.28 28.85 -2.31
N LYS A 48 1.76 29.89 -1.66
CA LYS A 48 1.87 30.08 -0.21
C LYS A 48 0.50 30.29 0.41
N ASN A 49 0.13 29.41 1.34
CA ASN A 49 -1.13 29.50 2.08
C ASN A 49 -0.92 29.78 3.58
N ASP A 50 -1.21 31.00 3.99
CA ASP A 50 -1.24 31.37 5.42
C ASP A 50 -2.67 31.60 5.94
N GLY A 51 -3.68 31.53 5.06
CA GLY A 51 -5.11 31.69 5.39
C GLY A 51 -5.92 30.40 5.17
N VAL A 52 -7.23 30.54 4.94
CA VAL A 52 -8.10 29.41 4.64
C VAL A 52 -8.05 29.09 3.15
N LEU A 53 -7.66 27.87 2.81
CA LEU A 53 -7.75 27.33 1.45
C LEU A 53 -8.56 26.03 1.48
N ASP A 54 -9.71 26.04 0.82
CA ASP A 54 -10.67 24.93 0.88
C ASP A 54 -11.49 24.80 -0.42
N TYR A 55 -12.46 23.91 -0.42
CA TYR A 55 -13.48 23.75 -1.44
C TYR A 55 -14.84 23.47 -0.79
N ILE A 56 -15.94 23.69 -1.50
CA ILE A 56 -17.30 23.40 -0.99
C ILE A 56 -17.85 22.16 -1.72
N ASP A 57 -17.72 22.15 -3.04
CA ASP A 57 -18.16 21.07 -3.91
C ASP A 57 -16.95 20.25 -4.39
N ALA A 58 -17.10 18.93 -4.46
CA ALA A 58 -16.02 18.04 -4.89
C ALA A 58 -15.63 18.17 -6.39
N SER A 59 -16.02 19.25 -7.09
CA SER A 59 -15.69 19.53 -8.48
C SER A 59 -14.37 20.27 -8.68
N GLY A 60 -13.81 20.88 -7.63
CA GLY A 60 -12.58 21.68 -7.73
C GLY A 60 -11.38 20.90 -8.28
N LEU A 61 -10.62 21.53 -9.17
CA LEU A 61 -9.35 21.03 -9.70
C LEU A 61 -8.27 22.11 -9.57
N VAL A 62 -7.18 21.78 -8.88
CA VAL A 62 -5.95 22.58 -8.89
C VAL A 62 -4.89 21.91 -9.77
N ILE A 63 -4.24 22.70 -10.61
CA ILE A 63 -3.26 22.22 -11.59
C ILE A 63 -1.94 22.94 -11.33
N PHE A 64 -0.98 22.22 -10.75
CA PHE A 64 0.39 22.70 -10.61
C PHE A 64 1.12 22.44 -11.91
N THR A 65 1.41 23.49 -12.68
CA THR A 65 2.05 23.32 -13.98
C THR A 65 3.02 24.41 -14.37
N GLY A 66 4.17 24.02 -14.91
CA GLY A 66 5.17 25.00 -15.29
C GLY A 66 6.44 24.44 -15.89
N ILE A 67 7.36 25.37 -16.14
CA ILE A 67 8.73 25.17 -16.63
C ILE A 67 9.77 25.70 -15.63
N LYS A 68 9.37 25.96 -14.39
CA LYS A 68 10.23 26.31 -13.26
C LYS A 68 9.83 25.47 -12.06
N LYS A 69 10.75 25.29 -11.09
CA LYS A 69 10.42 24.69 -9.80
C LYS A 69 9.29 25.48 -9.12
N GLN A 70 8.45 24.79 -8.37
CA GLN A 70 7.35 25.36 -7.61
C GLN A 70 7.47 24.96 -6.15
N LYS A 71 7.40 25.95 -5.26
CA LYS A 71 7.33 25.73 -3.82
C LYS A 71 5.88 25.74 -3.39
N ILE A 72 5.53 24.79 -2.54
CA ILE A 72 4.21 24.69 -1.91
C ILE A 72 4.42 24.95 -0.42
N LEU A 73 4.06 26.17 -0.01
CA LEU A 73 4.46 26.82 1.22
C LEU A 73 3.22 27.20 2.05
N GLY A 74 3.48 27.68 3.26
CA GLY A 74 2.48 28.32 4.10
C GLY A 74 2.43 27.72 5.51
N ALA A 75 1.76 28.43 6.41
CA ALA A 75 1.53 27.98 7.78
C ALA A 75 0.23 27.17 7.94
N GLU A 76 -0.74 27.34 7.02
CA GLU A 76 -2.05 26.71 7.11
C GLU A 76 -2.22 25.59 6.05
N PRO A 77 -2.86 24.45 6.39
CA PRO A 77 -3.04 23.33 5.47
C PRO A 77 -3.79 23.68 4.20
N LEU A 78 -3.54 22.90 3.15
CA LEU A 78 -4.15 23.05 1.82
C LEU A 78 -5.20 21.95 1.61
N TYR A 79 -6.48 22.31 1.50
CA TYR A 79 -7.54 21.35 1.18
C TYR A 79 -7.94 21.45 -0.29
N PHE A 80 -7.80 20.33 -1.01
CA PHE A 80 -8.12 20.24 -2.43
C PHE A 80 -9.04 19.06 -2.70
N SER A 81 -10.05 19.28 -3.56
CA SER A 81 -10.83 18.17 -4.11
C SER A 81 -9.97 17.34 -5.08
N ASN A 82 -9.60 17.87 -6.25
CA ASN A 82 -8.76 17.18 -7.22
C ASN A 82 -7.46 17.96 -7.48
N ILE A 83 -6.38 17.24 -7.74
CA ILE A 83 -5.03 17.80 -7.97
C ILE A 83 -4.43 17.20 -9.24
N LEU A 84 -3.78 18.04 -10.05
CA LEU A 84 -2.94 17.60 -11.16
C LEU A 84 -1.52 18.18 -10.99
N PHE A 85 -0.53 17.29 -10.91
CA PHE A 85 0.89 17.65 -10.96
C PHE A 85 1.44 17.44 -12.36
N GLN A 86 1.84 18.52 -13.03
CA GLN A 86 2.41 18.49 -14.37
C GLN A 86 3.45 19.60 -14.56
N ASN A 87 4.69 19.34 -14.17
CA ASN A 87 5.79 20.26 -14.32
C ASN A 87 7.00 19.56 -14.94
N THR A 88 7.59 20.19 -15.96
CA THR A 88 8.65 19.59 -16.80
C THR A 88 10.00 20.26 -16.58
N SER A 89 10.13 21.11 -15.57
CA SER A 89 11.35 21.89 -15.32
C SER A 89 12.54 21.03 -14.89
N GLU A 90 12.27 19.96 -14.15
CA GLU A 90 13.24 18.97 -13.67
C GLU A 90 12.51 17.71 -13.18
N ALA A 91 13.26 16.72 -12.69
CA ALA A 91 12.69 15.48 -12.15
C ALA A 91 11.87 15.73 -10.86
N THR A 92 12.32 16.62 -9.98
CA THR A 92 11.72 16.93 -8.65
C THR A 92 11.25 18.38 -8.54
N PRO A 93 10.33 18.86 -9.40
CA PRO A 93 10.04 20.28 -9.52
C PRO A 93 9.16 20.82 -8.39
N PHE A 94 8.47 19.98 -7.62
CA PHE A 94 7.56 20.41 -6.56
C PHE A 94 8.22 20.25 -5.19
N GLN A 95 8.51 21.37 -4.52
CA GLN A 95 9.10 21.40 -3.19
C GLN A 95 7.98 21.58 -2.17
N LEU A 96 7.63 20.52 -1.45
CA LEU A 96 6.49 20.49 -0.54
C LEU A 96 6.94 20.82 0.89
N TYR A 97 6.66 22.05 1.33
CA TYR A 97 6.93 22.52 2.71
C TYR A 97 5.69 22.49 3.60
N ASN A 98 4.49 22.49 3.01
CA ASN A 98 3.21 22.57 3.71
C ASN A 98 2.46 21.22 3.65
N GLU A 99 1.33 21.13 4.34
CA GLU A 99 0.44 19.98 4.35
C GLU A 99 -0.59 20.07 3.22
N ILE A 100 -0.62 19.06 2.34
CA ILE A 100 -1.65 18.87 1.33
C ILE A 100 -2.64 17.81 1.83
N ASN A 101 -3.93 18.17 1.84
CA ASN A 101 -5.06 17.30 2.07
C ASN A 101 -5.85 17.13 0.76
N ALA A 102 -5.75 15.95 0.15
CA ALA A 102 -6.50 15.60 -1.06
C ALA A 102 -7.72 14.76 -0.69
N ASP A 103 -8.91 15.17 -1.12
CA ASP A 103 -10.17 14.45 -0.88
C ASP A 103 -10.68 13.64 -2.09
N GLY A 104 -10.22 13.97 -3.29
CA GLY A 104 -10.58 13.34 -4.57
C GLY A 104 -9.38 12.76 -5.33
N LEU A 105 -9.30 12.99 -6.64
CA LEU A 105 -8.29 12.39 -7.51
C LEU A 105 -7.02 13.23 -7.56
N VAL A 106 -5.86 12.60 -7.31
CA VAL A 106 -4.54 13.18 -7.55
C VAL A 106 -3.91 12.55 -8.80
N SER A 107 -3.66 13.35 -9.83
CA SER A 107 -3.01 12.92 -11.05
C SER A 107 -1.53 13.32 -11.06
N PHE A 108 -0.64 12.32 -11.06
CA PHE A 108 0.81 12.52 -11.12
C PHE A 108 1.29 12.41 -12.56
N ASN A 109 1.15 13.45 -13.38
CA ASN A 109 1.50 13.34 -14.81
C ASN A 109 3.00 13.51 -15.07
N ASN A 110 3.65 14.49 -14.43
CA ASN A 110 5.09 14.71 -14.54
C ASN A 110 5.59 15.60 -13.40
N GLY A 111 6.72 15.21 -12.83
CA GLY A 111 7.37 15.89 -11.71
C GLY A 111 7.10 15.17 -10.39
N ILE A 112 8.18 14.88 -9.68
CA ILE A 112 8.16 14.32 -8.33
C ILE A 112 7.84 15.42 -7.32
N VAL A 113 6.95 15.09 -6.38
CA VAL A 113 6.62 15.92 -5.22
C VAL A 113 7.54 15.54 -4.08
N ASP A 114 8.53 16.38 -3.81
CA ASP A 114 9.53 16.15 -2.77
C ASP A 114 9.03 16.74 -1.46
N SER A 115 8.66 15.86 -0.53
CA SER A 115 8.36 16.21 0.85
C SER A 115 9.47 15.79 1.81
N ASP A 116 10.33 14.83 1.43
CA ASP A 116 11.38 14.32 2.30
C ASP A 116 12.48 15.35 2.59
N ASN A 117 12.87 16.15 1.59
CA ASN A 117 13.88 17.19 1.78
C ASN A 117 13.30 18.51 2.29
N PHE A 118 11.98 18.67 2.29
CA PHE A 118 11.32 19.95 2.57
C PHE A 118 10.37 19.92 3.79
N GLY A 119 10.03 18.73 4.29
CA GLY A 119 9.32 18.53 5.55
C GLY A 119 7.80 18.70 5.49
N GLY A 120 7.22 18.87 4.31
CA GLY A 120 5.77 18.90 4.13
C GLY A 120 5.12 17.52 4.26
N ALA A 121 3.79 17.50 4.22
CA ALA A 121 3.01 16.27 4.35
C ALA A 121 2.03 16.13 3.19
N PHE A 122 1.84 14.90 2.71
CA PHE A 122 0.88 14.59 1.66
C PHE A 122 -0.14 13.57 2.18
N ILE A 123 -1.39 14.01 2.30
CA ILE A 123 -2.46 13.23 2.92
C ILE A 123 -3.56 12.96 1.88
N PHE A 124 -3.82 11.69 1.63
CA PHE A 124 -5.00 11.21 0.92
C PHE A 124 -6.11 10.93 1.92
N ARG A 125 -7.24 11.62 1.80
CA ARG A 125 -8.38 11.45 2.71
C ARG A 125 -9.24 10.25 2.32
N ALA A 126 -10.33 10.01 3.04
CA ALA A 126 -11.13 8.78 2.99
C ALA A 126 -11.45 8.28 1.57
N ASN A 127 -11.85 9.20 0.68
CA ASN A 127 -12.28 8.89 -0.68
C ASN A 127 -11.22 9.14 -1.76
N ALA A 128 -10.06 9.66 -1.38
CA ALA A 128 -9.04 10.09 -2.32
C ALA A 128 -8.30 8.90 -2.93
N ASN A 129 -7.89 9.06 -4.19
CA ASN A 129 -7.07 8.09 -4.92
C ASN A 129 -6.13 8.82 -5.88
N HIS A 130 -5.21 8.10 -6.52
CA HIS A 130 -4.29 8.65 -7.50
C HIS A 130 -4.24 7.86 -8.81
N VAL A 131 -3.69 8.52 -9.83
CA VAL A 131 -3.41 7.93 -11.15
C VAL A 131 -2.09 8.46 -11.71
N ASN A 132 -1.58 7.76 -12.72
CA ASN A 132 -0.41 8.12 -13.53
C ASN A 132 0.93 8.14 -12.77
N THR A 133 1.02 7.51 -11.60
CA THR A 133 2.29 7.38 -10.88
C THR A 133 3.33 6.59 -11.67
N SER A 134 4.57 7.07 -11.63
CA SER A 134 5.71 6.50 -12.36
C SER A 134 7.03 6.96 -11.76
N ASP A 135 8.15 6.46 -12.27
CA ASP A 135 9.49 6.96 -11.92
C ASP A 135 9.66 8.46 -12.22
N PHE A 136 8.84 9.04 -13.11
CA PHE A 136 8.85 10.47 -13.41
C PHE A 136 7.89 11.30 -12.53
N SER A 137 7.01 10.64 -11.76
CA SER A 137 5.88 11.28 -11.10
C SER A 137 5.36 10.47 -9.92
N HIS A 138 5.81 10.82 -8.72
CA HIS A 138 5.41 10.24 -7.44
C HIS A 138 5.71 11.23 -6.31
N VAL A 139 5.42 10.85 -5.07
CA VAL A 139 5.85 11.57 -3.87
C VAL A 139 7.17 10.97 -3.38
N ASP A 140 8.21 11.80 -3.26
CA ASP A 140 9.45 11.46 -2.57
C ASP A 140 9.33 11.91 -1.12
N GLY A 141 9.10 10.93 -0.23
CA GLY A 141 8.78 11.15 1.18
C GLY A 141 7.58 10.34 1.67
N GLY A 142 7.11 10.68 2.87
CA GLY A 142 5.99 9.98 3.50
C GLY A 142 4.63 10.41 2.95
N VAL A 143 3.76 9.45 2.68
CA VAL A 143 2.34 9.69 2.32
C VAL A 143 1.43 9.07 3.37
N GLU A 144 0.38 9.81 3.73
CA GLU A 144 -0.64 9.37 4.67
C GLU A 144 -1.95 9.07 3.93
N LYS A 145 -2.64 8.01 4.34
CA LYS A 145 -3.97 7.63 3.85
C LYS A 145 -4.91 7.47 5.02
N THR A 146 -6.06 8.15 4.96
CA THR A 146 -7.17 7.94 5.90
C THR A 146 -8.30 7.16 5.21
N GLY A 147 -9.08 6.38 5.96
CA GLY A 147 -10.24 5.64 5.44
C GLY A 147 -10.06 4.13 5.37
N ASP A 148 -10.95 3.49 4.64
CA ASP A 148 -11.16 2.03 4.60
C ASP A 148 -11.09 1.46 3.18
N LYS A 149 -10.59 2.25 2.22
CA LYS A 149 -10.45 1.81 0.83
C LYS A 149 -9.04 1.34 0.55
N ASP A 150 -8.94 0.28 -0.25
CA ASP A 150 -7.68 -0.17 -0.84
C ASP A 150 -6.90 0.99 -1.44
N PHE A 151 -5.59 0.99 -1.20
CA PHE A 151 -4.75 2.11 -1.56
C PHE A 151 -3.32 1.67 -1.81
N ASN A 152 -2.81 1.99 -3.00
CA ASN A 152 -1.38 1.93 -3.29
C ASN A 152 -0.78 3.29 -2.95
N PHE A 153 0.24 3.36 -2.11
CA PHE A 153 0.89 4.62 -1.79
C PHE A 153 1.70 5.12 -3.00
N PRO A 154 1.49 6.38 -3.46
CA PRO A 154 2.21 6.96 -4.60
C PRO A 154 3.64 7.40 -4.20
N ILE A 155 4.40 6.52 -3.55
CA ILE A 155 5.70 6.84 -2.92
C ILE A 155 6.89 6.33 -3.74
N GLY A 156 8.02 7.03 -3.64
CA GLY A 156 9.30 6.65 -4.24
C GLY A 156 10.47 7.34 -3.55
N ASP A 157 11.68 7.06 -4.02
CA ASP A 157 12.94 7.60 -3.52
C ASP A 157 14.02 7.41 -4.62
N GLY A 158 15.01 8.29 -4.67
CA GLY A 158 16.10 8.22 -5.65
C GLY A 158 15.64 8.31 -7.12
N GLY A 159 14.45 8.86 -7.36
CA GLY A 159 13.82 8.91 -8.68
C GLY A 159 13.11 7.62 -9.11
N TYR A 160 12.91 6.66 -8.21
CA TYR A 160 12.21 5.41 -8.49
C TYR A 160 10.91 5.32 -7.71
N TYR A 161 9.81 5.07 -8.42
CA TYR A 161 8.50 4.85 -7.83
C TYR A 161 8.38 3.42 -7.30
N ARG A 162 8.11 3.25 -6.01
CA ARG A 162 8.00 1.95 -5.34
C ARG A 162 6.89 1.95 -4.31
N PHE A 163 5.69 1.63 -4.76
CA PHE A 163 4.54 1.61 -3.88
C PHE A 163 4.63 0.47 -2.85
N ALA A 164 4.07 0.77 -1.68
CA ALA A 164 3.44 -0.21 -0.81
C ALA A 164 1.92 -0.10 -0.98
N GLY A 165 1.22 -1.22 -1.00
CA GLY A 165 -0.24 -1.29 -1.14
C GLY A 165 -0.90 -1.82 0.12
N LEU A 166 -2.05 -1.26 0.46
CA LEU A 166 -2.95 -1.76 1.49
C LEU A 166 -4.26 -2.21 0.83
N SER A 167 -4.73 -3.37 1.24
CA SER A 167 -6.08 -3.85 0.94
C SER A 167 -6.65 -4.61 2.13
N ALA A 168 -7.91 -5.06 2.04
CA ALA A 168 -8.60 -5.72 3.16
C ALA A 168 -8.92 -4.80 4.34
N LEU A 169 -9.06 -3.49 4.12
CA LEU A 169 -9.35 -2.55 5.20
C LEU A 169 -10.84 -2.68 5.61
N GLU A 170 -11.10 -3.17 6.83
CA GLU A 170 -12.47 -3.35 7.33
C GLU A 170 -13.03 -2.11 8.04
N THR A 171 -12.15 -1.28 8.60
CA THR A 171 -12.53 -0.08 9.36
C THR A 171 -11.71 1.15 8.93
N PRO A 172 -12.31 2.36 8.93
CA PRO A 172 -11.60 3.58 8.60
C PRO A 172 -10.43 3.82 9.54
N LYS A 173 -9.22 3.84 8.97
CA LYS A 173 -7.96 3.99 9.71
C LYS A 173 -7.01 4.91 8.96
N ASN A 174 -5.98 5.32 9.69
CA ASN A 174 -4.96 6.20 9.18
C ASN A 174 -3.65 5.42 9.10
N TYR A 175 -3.04 5.42 7.92
CA TYR A 175 -1.77 4.74 7.65
C TYR A 175 -0.79 5.72 7.05
N LYS A 176 0.48 5.59 7.42
CA LYS A 176 1.59 6.30 6.81
C LYS A 176 2.52 5.30 6.18
N ALA A 177 2.92 5.57 4.94
CA ALA A 177 3.95 4.77 4.29
C ALA A 177 5.05 5.67 3.72
N LYS A 178 6.29 5.17 3.78
CA LYS A 178 7.44 5.76 3.12
C LYS A 178 8.31 4.66 2.52
N TYR A 179 8.89 4.93 1.36
CA TYR A 179 9.86 4.08 0.70
C TYR A 179 11.26 4.65 0.89
N PHE A 180 12.25 3.78 1.00
CA PHE A 180 13.65 4.14 1.13
C PHE A 180 14.47 3.29 0.16
N LEU A 181 15.23 3.93 -0.73
CA LEU A 181 16.23 3.28 -1.58
C LEU A 181 17.56 3.24 -0.84
N GLU A 182 17.56 2.61 0.33
CA GLU A 182 18.75 2.48 1.15
C GLU A 182 18.87 1.12 1.85
N ASN A 183 20.05 0.88 2.43
CA ASN A 183 20.32 -0.34 3.18
C ASN A 183 19.85 -0.24 4.64
N SER A 184 18.79 -0.98 4.98
CA SER A 184 18.26 -1.07 6.34
C SER A 184 19.20 -1.76 7.36
N ASN A 185 20.23 -2.49 6.94
CA ASN A 185 21.05 -3.35 7.82
C ASN A 185 21.73 -2.59 8.97
N PHE A 186 22.04 -1.30 8.81
CA PHE A 186 22.66 -0.51 9.86
C PHE A 186 21.69 -0.26 11.03
N LEU A 187 20.43 0.02 10.71
CA LEU A 187 19.37 0.28 11.70
C LEU A 187 18.73 -1.03 12.19
N PHE A 188 18.62 -2.02 11.30
CA PHE A 188 17.88 -3.27 11.49
C PHE A 188 18.76 -4.45 11.06
N PRO A 189 19.64 -4.97 11.94
CA PRO A 189 20.68 -5.92 11.54
C PRO A 189 20.14 -7.19 10.85
N HIS A 190 20.52 -7.42 9.60
CA HIS A 190 20.02 -8.52 8.75
C HIS A 190 20.49 -9.91 9.17
N HIS A 191 21.46 -9.99 10.10
CA HIS A 191 21.88 -11.26 10.69
C HIS A 191 20.91 -11.74 11.78
N LEU A 192 20.09 -10.84 12.34
CA LEU A 192 19.03 -11.14 13.29
C LEU A 192 17.75 -11.40 12.49
N ARG A 193 17.54 -12.65 12.07
CA ARG A 193 16.42 -13.02 11.20
C ARG A 193 15.93 -14.44 11.46
N SER A 194 14.70 -14.74 11.07
CA SER A 194 14.17 -16.11 11.06
C SER A 194 15.05 -17.06 10.23
N ASP A 195 15.22 -18.29 10.71
CA ASP A 195 16.11 -19.28 10.10
C ASP A 195 15.77 -19.62 8.64
N ILE A 196 14.50 -19.49 8.26
CA ILE A 196 14.03 -19.76 6.90
C ILE A 196 14.54 -18.70 5.89
N VAL A 197 14.88 -17.50 6.37
CA VAL A 197 15.32 -16.38 5.54
C VAL A 197 16.79 -16.59 5.13
N ALA A 198 17.01 -16.74 3.83
CA ALA A 198 18.34 -16.88 3.25
C ALA A 198 19.05 -15.53 3.13
N GLN A 199 18.32 -14.51 2.68
CA GLN A 199 18.88 -13.20 2.37
C GLN A 199 17.80 -12.12 2.46
N ILE A 200 18.11 -11.02 3.13
CA ILE A 200 17.24 -9.85 3.23
C ILE A 200 17.72 -8.82 2.19
N ASN A 201 16.78 -8.15 1.53
CA ASN A 201 17.08 -7.07 0.59
C ASN A 201 17.78 -5.93 1.33
N ASN A 202 18.98 -5.59 0.86
CA ASN A 202 19.82 -4.55 1.44
C ASN A 202 19.91 -3.29 0.56
N LYS A 203 19.02 -3.16 -0.41
CA LYS A 203 18.94 -2.02 -1.33
C LYS A 203 17.76 -1.11 -1.05
N GLU A 204 16.69 -1.65 -0.48
CA GLU A 204 15.47 -0.89 -0.25
C GLU A 204 14.64 -1.46 0.90
N TYR A 205 13.80 -0.61 1.47
CA TYR A 205 12.80 -1.02 2.46
C TYR A 205 11.64 -0.01 2.49
N TRP A 206 10.56 -0.39 3.17
CA TRP A 206 9.39 0.45 3.41
C TRP A 206 9.14 0.58 4.90
N THR A 207 8.65 1.73 5.33
CA THR A 207 7.94 1.86 6.60
C THR A 207 6.44 1.91 6.31
N LEU A 208 5.68 1.19 7.10
CA LEU A 208 4.22 1.19 7.09
C LEU A 208 3.78 1.27 8.54
N GLU A 209 3.17 2.38 8.95
CA GLU A 209 2.83 2.66 10.33
C GLU A 209 1.34 3.05 10.42
N PRO A 210 0.55 2.42 11.30
CA PRO A 210 -0.78 2.90 11.59
C PRO A 210 -0.66 4.12 12.51
N ILE A 211 -1.43 5.16 12.23
CA ILE A 211 -1.46 6.37 13.08
C ILE A 211 -2.24 6.08 14.39
N ALA A 212 -2.97 4.95 14.48
CA ALA A 212 -3.57 4.40 15.69
C ALA A 212 -3.53 2.86 15.70
N SER A 213 -3.27 2.22 16.85
CA SER A 213 -3.07 0.76 16.98
C SER A 213 -4.20 -0.09 16.37
N THR A 214 -3.85 -1.17 15.67
CA THR A 214 -4.82 -2.08 15.02
C THR A 214 -4.55 -3.54 15.39
N GLU A 215 -5.59 -4.31 15.71
CA GLU A 215 -5.52 -5.79 15.86
C GLU A 215 -6.00 -6.55 14.61
N GLU A 216 -6.26 -5.86 13.51
CA GLU A 216 -6.81 -6.44 12.28
C GLU A 216 -5.71 -7.00 11.36
N ASN A 217 -6.05 -8.07 10.64
CA ASN A 217 -5.23 -8.61 9.56
C ASN A 217 -5.48 -7.83 8.28
N ILE A 218 -4.46 -7.17 7.75
CA ILE A 218 -4.52 -6.31 6.57
C ILE A 218 -3.60 -6.90 5.50
N MET A 219 -4.04 -6.87 4.25
CA MET A 219 -3.19 -7.31 3.14
C MET A 219 -2.24 -6.18 2.76
N ILE A 220 -0.94 -6.46 2.80
CA ILE A 220 0.08 -5.57 2.27
C ILE A 220 0.61 -6.12 0.95
N SER A 221 0.98 -5.23 0.03
CA SER A 221 1.64 -5.57 -1.23
C SER A 221 2.86 -4.68 -1.42
N LEU A 222 4.04 -5.25 -1.58
CA LEU A 222 5.26 -4.50 -1.87
C LEU A 222 5.66 -4.73 -3.32
N SER A 223 5.97 -3.66 -4.05
CA SER A 223 6.48 -3.73 -5.42
C SER A 223 7.97 -4.07 -5.43
N TRP A 224 8.43 -4.74 -6.49
CA TRP A 224 9.84 -5.02 -6.74
C TRP A 224 10.20 -4.75 -8.19
N ARG A 225 11.47 -4.46 -8.46
CA ARG A 225 12.00 -4.26 -9.81
C ARG A 225 13.48 -4.58 -9.90
N GLU A 226 13.91 -4.92 -11.10
CA GLU A 226 15.30 -5.26 -11.42
C GLU A 226 16.26 -4.08 -11.24
N GLU A 227 15.78 -2.83 -11.35
CA GLU A 227 16.61 -1.64 -11.22
C GLU A 227 16.95 -1.27 -9.76
N THR A 228 16.09 -1.60 -8.79
CA THR A 228 16.27 -1.21 -7.37
C THR A 228 16.40 -2.40 -6.44
N SER A 229 15.67 -3.48 -6.70
CA SER A 229 15.67 -4.65 -5.84
C SER A 229 16.94 -5.47 -6.02
N GLN A 230 17.45 -6.01 -4.91
CA GLN A 230 18.65 -6.82 -4.93
C GLN A 230 18.48 -8.08 -5.81
N GLU A 231 19.35 -8.27 -6.80
CA GLU A 231 19.28 -9.38 -7.77
C GLU A 231 19.16 -10.75 -7.08
N GLU A 232 19.96 -11.01 -6.05
CA GLU A 232 19.90 -12.31 -5.36
C GLU A 232 18.57 -12.54 -4.65
N VAL A 233 17.87 -11.48 -4.25
CA VAL A 233 16.55 -11.57 -3.62
C VAL A 233 15.47 -11.89 -4.64
N ILE A 234 15.46 -11.16 -5.75
CA ILE A 234 14.41 -11.29 -6.78
C ILE A 234 14.71 -12.34 -7.85
N ALA A 235 15.87 -12.98 -7.83
CA ALA A 235 16.24 -13.98 -8.83
C ALA A 235 15.34 -15.21 -8.78
N ALA A 236 14.94 -15.69 -9.97
CA ALA A 236 14.00 -16.79 -10.15
C ALA A 236 12.66 -16.60 -9.40
N PRO A 237 11.94 -15.49 -9.62
CA PRO A 237 10.74 -15.14 -8.86
C PRO A 237 9.61 -16.17 -9.03
N GLN A 238 9.63 -16.95 -10.12
CA GLN A 238 8.75 -18.09 -10.38
C GLN A 238 8.89 -19.25 -9.39
N GLU A 239 9.95 -19.27 -8.58
CA GLU A 239 10.12 -20.28 -7.53
C GLU A 239 9.32 -19.94 -6.26
N GLU A 240 8.60 -18.80 -6.23
CA GLU A 240 7.77 -18.35 -5.10
C GLU A 240 8.57 -18.23 -3.79
N ARG A 241 9.86 -17.88 -3.88
CA ARG A 241 10.78 -17.76 -2.72
C ARG A 241 11.03 -16.33 -2.28
N ILE A 242 10.25 -15.37 -2.79
CA ILE A 242 10.33 -13.97 -2.39
C ILE A 242 9.22 -13.72 -1.38
N HIS A 243 9.61 -13.47 -0.14
CA HIS A 243 8.68 -13.15 0.94
C HIS A 243 8.85 -11.71 1.38
N ILE A 244 7.83 -11.18 2.05
CA ILE A 244 7.94 -9.97 2.84
C ILE A 244 8.46 -10.36 4.22
N VAL A 245 9.45 -9.62 4.71
CA VAL A 245 9.93 -9.70 6.08
C VAL A 245 9.66 -8.40 6.81
N ARG A 246 9.37 -8.48 8.11
CA ARG A 246 9.14 -7.33 9.00
C ARG A 246 10.14 -7.32 10.14
N TRP A 247 10.67 -6.16 10.49
CA TRP A 247 11.43 -6.00 11.71
C TRP A 247 10.48 -6.04 12.92
N ASP A 248 10.69 -6.99 13.83
CA ASP A 248 9.94 -7.08 15.07
C ASP A 248 10.77 -6.48 16.22
N GLU A 249 10.30 -5.35 16.76
CA GLU A 249 11.03 -4.62 17.81
C GLU A 249 11.08 -5.40 19.13
N GLU A 250 10.03 -6.16 19.46
CA GLU A 250 9.95 -6.95 20.69
C GLU A 250 10.93 -8.13 20.65
N ALA A 251 10.98 -8.82 19.50
CA ALA A 251 11.89 -9.95 19.28
C ALA A 251 13.29 -9.53 18.83
N ASN A 252 13.50 -8.25 18.49
CA ASN A 252 14.74 -7.68 17.97
C ASN A 252 15.32 -8.49 16.78
N LYS A 253 14.44 -8.88 15.84
CA LYS A 253 14.80 -9.67 14.65
C LYS A 253 13.81 -9.50 13.51
N TRP A 254 14.26 -9.79 12.30
CA TRP A 254 13.42 -9.91 11.11
C TRP A 254 12.58 -11.18 11.15
N ILE A 255 11.26 -11.02 11.07
CA ILE A 255 10.26 -12.09 11.00
C ILE A 255 9.82 -12.25 9.54
N ASP A 256 9.67 -13.50 9.11
CA ASP A 256 9.08 -13.85 7.83
C ASP A 256 7.56 -13.70 7.92
N GLU A 257 6.99 -12.80 7.12
CA GLU A 257 5.54 -12.58 7.03
C GLU A 257 4.92 -13.40 5.88
N GLY A 258 5.72 -14.17 5.13
CA GLY A 258 5.28 -14.87 3.93
C GLY A 258 5.21 -13.94 2.72
N GLY A 259 4.77 -14.48 1.59
CA GLY A 259 4.56 -13.68 0.39
C GLY A 259 4.02 -14.49 -0.77
N VAL A 260 3.12 -13.89 -1.53
CA VAL A 260 2.63 -14.40 -2.81
C VAL A 260 3.18 -13.50 -3.90
N VAL A 261 3.96 -14.07 -4.82
CA VAL A 261 4.56 -13.31 -5.91
C VAL A 261 3.55 -13.17 -7.06
N ASP A 262 3.27 -11.94 -7.46
CA ASP A 262 2.64 -11.65 -8.75
C ASP A 262 3.72 -11.20 -9.74
N LEU A 263 3.97 -12.01 -10.77
CA LEU A 263 4.98 -11.73 -11.80
C LEU A 263 4.54 -10.66 -12.80
N ASN A 264 3.23 -10.49 -13.00
CA ASN A 264 2.71 -9.51 -13.96
C ASN A 264 2.81 -8.11 -13.36
N ASP A 265 2.36 -7.97 -12.12
CA ASP A 265 2.36 -6.69 -11.41
C ASP A 265 3.70 -6.42 -10.69
N LYS A 266 4.58 -7.43 -10.64
CA LYS A 266 5.86 -7.41 -9.91
C LYS A 266 5.66 -6.99 -8.44
N THR A 267 4.79 -7.73 -7.77
CA THR A 267 4.49 -7.52 -6.35
C THR A 267 4.71 -8.78 -5.55
N VAL A 268 4.89 -8.60 -4.24
CA VAL A 268 4.76 -9.65 -3.25
C VAL A 268 3.69 -9.22 -2.26
N SER A 269 2.71 -10.08 -1.99
CA SER A 269 1.59 -9.76 -1.10
C SER A 269 1.47 -10.74 0.06
N THR A 270 1.16 -10.25 1.26
CA THR A 270 0.84 -11.09 2.42
C THR A 270 -0.09 -10.36 3.37
N SER A 271 -0.83 -11.10 4.20
CA SER A 271 -1.61 -10.52 5.30
C SER A 271 -0.68 -10.19 6.46
N VAL A 272 -0.85 -9.11 7.19
CA VAL A 272 -0.08 -8.77 8.40
C VAL A 272 -1.01 -8.20 9.47
N ASN A 273 -0.64 -8.40 10.74
CA ASN A 273 -1.33 -7.81 11.90
C ASN A 273 -0.42 -6.90 12.75
N LYS A 274 0.87 -6.82 12.38
CA LYS A 274 1.87 -5.94 12.98
C LYS A 274 2.48 -5.12 11.86
N PHE A 275 2.79 -3.87 12.18
CA PHE A 275 3.30 -2.85 11.28
C PHE A 275 4.69 -2.40 11.71
N GLY A 276 5.35 -1.54 10.93
CA GLY A 276 6.71 -1.07 11.17
C GLY A 276 7.54 -1.11 9.89
N VAL A 277 8.74 -1.67 9.98
CA VAL A 277 9.70 -1.73 8.86
C VAL A 277 9.56 -3.04 8.12
N PHE A 278 9.38 -2.96 6.81
CA PHE A 278 9.24 -4.09 5.91
C PHE A 278 10.27 -4.05 4.79
N THR A 279 10.71 -5.21 4.33
CA THR A 279 11.45 -5.34 3.08
C THR A 279 11.20 -6.72 2.47
N LEU A 280 11.76 -6.96 1.28
CA LEU A 280 11.71 -8.26 0.62
C LEU A 280 12.88 -9.12 1.07
N ALA A 281 12.67 -10.43 1.07
CA ALA A 281 13.72 -11.39 1.37
C ALA A 281 13.57 -12.65 0.53
N ARG A 282 14.69 -13.31 0.30
CA ARG A 282 14.72 -14.63 -0.30
C ARG A 282 14.75 -15.71 0.75
N ILE A 283 13.95 -16.74 0.52
CA ILE A 283 13.84 -17.90 1.39
C ILE A 283 14.78 -19.03 0.91
N LYS A 284 15.31 -19.81 1.87
CA LYS A 284 16.21 -20.95 1.58
C LYS A 284 15.50 -21.96 0.67
N SER A 285 16.18 -22.47 -0.35
CA SER A 285 15.63 -23.47 -1.29
C SER A 285 15.33 -24.82 -0.63
N ASN A 286 16.12 -25.16 0.39
CA ASN A 286 15.92 -26.35 1.20
C ASN A 286 15.14 -25.90 2.44
N ILE A 287 13.88 -25.52 2.23
CA ILE A 287 12.96 -25.50 3.34
C ILE A 287 12.82 -26.98 3.71
N ASN A 288 13.56 -27.44 4.72
CA ASN A 288 12.93 -28.41 5.61
C ASN A 288 11.79 -27.61 6.22
N SER A 289 10.66 -27.53 5.50
CA SER A 289 9.44 -26.94 6.02
C SER A 289 9.27 -27.67 7.34
N PRO A 290 9.19 -26.95 8.47
CA PRO A 290 9.25 -27.59 9.77
C PRO A 290 8.25 -28.74 9.85
N CYS A 291 7.15 -28.59 9.08
CA CYS A 291 6.23 -29.63 8.66
C CYS A 291 5.96 -29.49 7.15
N GLU A 292 5.98 -30.56 6.38
CA GLU A 292 5.64 -30.54 4.97
C GLU A 292 4.10 -30.49 4.80
N ILE A 293 3.59 -29.31 4.44
CA ILE A 293 2.19 -29.09 4.07
C ILE A 293 2.13 -28.86 2.57
N LEU A 294 1.30 -29.64 1.88
CA LEU A 294 1.05 -29.51 0.45
C LEU A 294 -0.28 -28.80 0.24
N VAL A 295 -0.24 -27.66 -0.45
CA VAL A 295 -1.41 -26.84 -0.72
C VAL A 295 -1.82 -27.00 -2.18
N TYR A 296 -3.08 -27.37 -2.40
CA TYR A 296 -3.67 -27.45 -3.74
C TYR A 296 -4.42 -26.16 -4.04
N ASN A 297 -3.91 -25.38 -4.97
CA ASN A 297 -4.31 -24.00 -5.26
C ASN A 297 -5.49 -23.88 -6.24
N ALA A 298 -6.30 -24.92 -6.42
CA ALA A 298 -7.47 -24.89 -7.31
C ALA A 298 -8.72 -25.43 -6.60
N VAL A 299 -9.85 -24.72 -6.76
CA VAL A 299 -11.17 -25.11 -6.24
C VAL A 299 -12.23 -25.00 -7.34
N THR A 300 -12.94 -26.09 -7.57
CA THR A 300 -14.05 -26.24 -8.51
C THR A 300 -15.25 -26.81 -7.75
N PRO A 301 -16.07 -25.99 -7.08
CA PRO A 301 -17.16 -26.48 -6.25
C PRO A 301 -18.35 -26.90 -7.10
N ASN A 302 -18.19 -27.98 -7.87
CA ASN A 302 -19.17 -28.54 -8.81
C ASN A 302 -19.74 -29.89 -8.33
N ASN A 303 -19.30 -30.39 -7.18
CA ASN A 303 -19.66 -31.66 -6.57
C ASN A 303 -19.30 -32.89 -7.43
N ASP A 304 -18.25 -32.81 -8.24
CA ASP A 304 -17.73 -33.96 -9.01
C ASP A 304 -16.72 -34.82 -8.20
N GLY A 305 -16.40 -34.41 -6.97
CA GLY A 305 -15.45 -35.06 -6.09
C GLY A 305 -14.00 -34.62 -6.31
N ILE A 306 -13.72 -33.74 -7.27
CA ILE A 306 -12.41 -33.27 -7.67
C ILE A 306 -12.31 -31.77 -7.37
N ASN A 307 -11.38 -31.40 -6.48
CA ASN A 307 -11.13 -30.00 -6.09
C ASN A 307 -12.38 -29.25 -5.58
N ASP A 308 -13.39 -29.94 -5.03
CA ASP A 308 -14.63 -29.32 -4.51
C ASP A 308 -14.40 -28.35 -3.34
N TYR A 309 -13.24 -28.42 -2.69
CA TYR A 309 -12.85 -27.56 -1.58
C TYR A 309 -11.35 -27.28 -1.63
N PHE A 310 -10.93 -26.22 -0.92
CA PHE A 310 -9.52 -25.86 -0.81
C PHE A 310 -8.76 -26.91 -0.01
N ARG A 311 -7.98 -27.74 -0.71
CA ARG A 311 -7.33 -28.90 -0.11
C ARG A 311 -5.94 -28.55 0.40
N ILE A 312 -5.72 -28.83 1.69
CA ILE A 312 -4.43 -28.72 2.36
C ILE A 312 -4.10 -30.09 2.93
N GLU A 313 -3.03 -30.69 2.45
CA GLU A 313 -2.53 -31.98 2.94
C GLU A 313 -1.37 -31.78 3.89
N ARG A 314 -1.44 -32.41 5.06
CA ARG A 314 -0.32 -32.50 6.00
C ARG A 314 0.31 -33.86 5.81
N THR A 315 1.59 -33.92 5.46
CA THR A 315 2.33 -35.19 5.41
C THR A 315 2.47 -35.81 6.81
N ASP A 316 2.54 -34.97 7.85
CA ASP A 316 2.49 -35.35 9.25
C ASP A 316 1.52 -34.45 10.05
N ASN A 317 0.38 -35.04 10.45
CA ASN A 317 -0.65 -34.37 11.25
C ASN A 317 -0.20 -34.02 12.67
N THR A 318 0.89 -34.62 13.17
CA THR A 318 1.44 -34.35 14.51
C THR A 318 2.38 -33.16 14.52
N CYS A 319 2.95 -32.84 13.36
CA CYS A 319 3.87 -31.74 13.20
C CYS A 319 3.14 -30.39 13.08
N ALA A 320 2.23 -30.25 12.10
CA ALA A 320 1.48 -29.02 11.86
C ALA A 320 0.15 -29.02 12.61
N GLN A 321 0.10 -28.26 13.70
CA GLN A 321 -1.04 -28.16 14.62
C GLN A 321 -1.75 -26.81 14.49
N ASN A 322 -2.99 -26.73 14.98
CA ASN A 322 -3.77 -25.48 15.01
C ASN A 322 -3.85 -24.74 13.66
N LEU A 323 -4.09 -25.49 12.57
CA LEU A 323 -4.14 -24.93 11.22
C LEU A 323 -5.27 -23.91 11.09
N LYS A 324 -4.89 -22.64 10.99
CA LYS A 324 -5.78 -21.52 10.70
C LYS A 324 -5.67 -21.14 9.23
N VAL A 325 -6.81 -20.92 8.59
CA VAL A 325 -6.89 -20.54 7.18
C VAL A 325 -7.74 -19.29 7.06
N GLN A 326 -7.21 -18.27 6.40
CA GLN A 326 -7.94 -17.09 5.97
C GLN A 326 -7.86 -17.02 4.45
N ILE A 327 -8.96 -16.65 3.79
CA ILE A 327 -9.01 -16.46 2.35
C ILE A 327 -9.57 -15.08 2.05
N PHE A 328 -8.92 -14.40 1.12
CA PHE A 328 -9.19 -13.04 0.69
C PHE A 328 -9.45 -13.04 -0.82
N ASN A 329 -10.34 -12.18 -1.30
CA ASN A 329 -10.52 -12.01 -2.73
C ASN A 329 -9.39 -11.15 -3.34
N ARG A 330 -9.43 -10.92 -4.66
CA ARG A 330 -8.42 -10.10 -5.36
C ARG A 330 -8.29 -8.65 -4.87
N TRP A 331 -9.29 -8.16 -4.14
CA TRP A 331 -9.31 -6.83 -3.52
C TRP A 331 -8.96 -6.90 -2.03
N GLY A 332 -8.34 -7.99 -1.58
CA GLY A 332 -7.99 -8.19 -0.18
C GLY A 332 -9.17 -8.44 0.75
N ILE A 333 -10.44 -8.34 0.35
CA ILE A 333 -11.57 -8.54 1.29
C ILE A 333 -11.58 -10.00 1.77
N LYS A 334 -11.57 -10.21 3.10
CA LYS A 334 -11.66 -11.53 3.71
C LYS A 334 -13.02 -12.16 3.41
N VAL A 335 -13.01 -13.30 2.73
CA VAL A 335 -14.21 -14.04 2.33
C VAL A 335 -14.41 -15.30 3.15
N TYR A 336 -13.37 -15.81 3.82
CA TYR A 336 -13.46 -17.01 4.66
C TYR A 336 -12.40 -17.00 5.75
N GLU A 337 -12.73 -17.56 6.91
CA GLU A 337 -11.82 -17.73 8.05
C GLU A 337 -12.13 -18.99 8.84
N SER A 338 -11.09 -19.74 9.19
CA SER A 338 -11.19 -20.96 9.99
C SER A 338 -10.01 -21.06 10.94
N ASN A 339 -10.28 -21.36 12.21
CA ASN A 339 -9.24 -21.56 13.24
C ASN A 339 -8.79 -23.02 13.38
N ASN A 340 -9.48 -23.95 12.71
CA ASN A 340 -9.27 -25.39 12.85
C ASN A 340 -9.62 -26.08 11.52
N TYR A 341 -8.92 -25.65 10.48
CA TYR A 341 -9.15 -26.07 9.10
C TYR A 341 -8.90 -27.57 8.91
N GLY A 342 -9.81 -28.24 8.19
CA GLY A 342 -9.81 -29.67 7.94
C GLY A 342 -10.49 -30.52 9.03
N TYR A 343 -10.61 -30.02 10.27
CA TYR A 343 -11.24 -30.79 11.35
C TYR A 343 -12.77 -30.78 11.22
N GLY A 344 -13.41 -31.96 11.29
CA GLY A 344 -14.86 -32.08 11.22
C GLY A 344 -15.50 -31.61 9.90
N GLY A 345 -14.73 -31.57 8.81
CA GLY A 345 -15.21 -31.08 7.51
C GLY A 345 -15.21 -29.56 7.36
N ASN A 346 -14.59 -28.83 8.30
CA ASN A 346 -14.38 -27.39 8.25
C ASN A 346 -13.37 -27.01 7.17
N VAL A 347 -13.85 -26.82 5.94
CA VAL A 347 -13.04 -26.49 4.76
C VAL A 347 -13.77 -25.48 3.88
N PHE A 348 -13.01 -24.67 3.15
CA PHE A 348 -13.55 -23.68 2.23
C PHE A 348 -14.03 -24.33 0.94
N ARG A 349 -15.29 -24.09 0.58
CA ARG A 349 -15.97 -24.66 -0.60
C ARG A 349 -16.33 -23.62 -1.66
N GLY A 350 -15.68 -22.46 -1.65
CA GLY A 350 -16.01 -21.37 -2.58
C GLY A 350 -17.22 -20.52 -2.18
N TYR A 351 -17.63 -20.54 -0.91
CA TYR A 351 -18.70 -19.72 -0.36
C TYR A 351 -18.14 -18.70 0.64
N SER A 352 -18.72 -17.51 0.66
CA SER A 352 -18.32 -16.46 1.60
C SER A 352 -18.92 -16.71 2.99
N GLU A 353 -18.10 -16.62 4.04
CA GLU A 353 -18.52 -16.72 5.46
C GLU A 353 -18.27 -15.39 6.22
N GLY A 354 -17.97 -14.30 5.50
CA GLY A 354 -17.68 -12.99 6.09
C GLY A 354 -18.89 -12.31 6.75
N ARG A 355 -18.72 -11.83 7.98
CA ARG A 355 -19.74 -11.21 8.87
C ARG A 355 -20.49 -9.96 8.35
N VAL A 356 -20.22 -9.47 7.13
CA VAL A 356 -20.82 -8.22 6.59
C VAL A 356 -21.73 -8.45 5.39
N THR A 357 -21.83 -9.67 4.85
CA THR A 357 -22.79 -9.94 3.78
C THR A 357 -24.11 -10.45 4.34
N ILE A 358 -25.20 -9.78 3.97
CA ILE A 358 -26.61 -10.15 4.21
C ILE A 358 -26.99 -11.54 3.61
N ASN A 359 -26.01 -12.35 3.16
CA ASN A 359 -26.22 -13.65 2.52
C ASN A 359 -25.03 -14.59 2.80
N ASP A 360 -25.11 -15.39 3.87
CA ASP A 360 -24.12 -16.42 4.26
C ASP A 360 -24.03 -17.61 3.26
N ASP A 361 -24.71 -17.55 2.11
CA ASP A 361 -24.86 -18.66 1.15
C ASP A 361 -24.49 -18.30 -0.30
N LYS A 362 -23.81 -17.18 -0.54
CA LYS A 362 -23.46 -16.78 -1.93
C LYS A 362 -22.13 -17.41 -2.35
N GLN A 363 -22.19 -18.22 -3.41
CA GLN A 363 -21.00 -18.70 -4.11
C GLN A 363 -20.18 -17.52 -4.62
N LEU A 364 -18.89 -17.54 -4.30
CA LEU A 364 -17.94 -16.52 -4.70
C LEU A 364 -17.68 -16.58 -6.21
N PRO A 365 -17.50 -15.43 -6.89
CA PRO A 365 -17.22 -15.41 -8.32
C PRO A 365 -15.94 -16.17 -8.69
N SER A 366 -15.90 -16.72 -9.91
CA SER A 366 -14.67 -17.29 -10.47
C SER A 366 -13.56 -16.24 -10.53
N GLY A 367 -12.35 -16.62 -10.13
CA GLY A 367 -11.19 -15.74 -10.13
C GLY A 367 -10.09 -16.19 -9.19
N THR A 368 -9.06 -15.35 -9.09
CA THR A 368 -7.94 -15.55 -8.16
C THR A 368 -8.28 -14.96 -6.79
N TYR A 369 -8.08 -15.77 -5.77
CA TYR A 369 -8.16 -15.45 -4.35
C TYR A 369 -6.77 -15.64 -3.74
N PHE A 370 -6.57 -15.14 -2.53
CA PHE A 370 -5.33 -15.28 -1.78
C PHE A 370 -5.64 -15.97 -0.45
N TYR A 371 -4.81 -16.93 -0.05
CA TYR A 371 -4.93 -17.58 1.25
C TYR A 371 -3.75 -17.23 2.14
N VAL A 372 -4.01 -17.21 3.44
CA VAL A 372 -2.99 -17.23 4.48
C VAL A 372 -3.26 -18.42 5.40
N ILE A 373 -2.27 -19.27 5.52
CA ILE A 373 -2.23 -20.43 6.40
C ILE A 373 -1.30 -20.10 7.56
N ASN A 374 -1.80 -20.24 8.78
CA ASN A 374 -0.98 -20.21 9.99
C ASN A 374 -1.06 -21.57 10.68
N TYR A 375 0.06 -22.08 11.17
CA TYR A 375 0.09 -23.29 11.99
C TYR A 375 1.21 -23.26 13.00
N ASP A 376 1.02 -24.06 14.05
CA ASP A 376 2.01 -24.26 15.10
C ASP A 376 2.81 -25.52 14.80
N TYR A 377 4.11 -25.48 15.08
CA TYR A 377 4.99 -26.64 14.98
C TYR A 377 5.95 -26.71 16.17
N ASN A 378 6.29 -27.93 16.58
CA ASN A 378 7.17 -28.14 17.71
C ASN A 378 8.64 -28.18 17.26
N THR A 379 9.49 -27.50 18.02
CA THR A 379 10.95 -27.59 17.91
C THR A 379 11.55 -27.95 19.27
N ASN A 380 12.84 -28.26 19.29
CA ASN A 380 13.57 -28.49 20.54
C ASN A 380 13.57 -27.26 21.48
N GLU A 381 13.26 -26.07 20.96
CA GLU A 381 13.22 -24.81 21.70
C GLU A 381 11.79 -24.40 22.13
N GLY A 382 10.77 -25.18 21.77
CA GLY A 382 9.37 -24.93 22.09
C GLY A 382 8.44 -24.92 20.87
N VAL A 383 7.21 -24.42 21.07
CA VAL A 383 6.22 -24.23 20.00
C VAL A 383 6.61 -22.99 19.19
N ASN A 384 6.77 -23.15 17.90
CA ASN A 384 6.97 -22.06 16.94
C ASN A 384 5.75 -21.90 16.05
N HIS A 385 5.58 -20.69 15.51
CA HIS A 385 4.51 -20.36 14.58
C HIS A 385 5.07 -20.27 13.16
N HIS A 386 4.38 -20.88 12.20
CA HIS A 386 4.68 -20.74 10.78
C HIS A 386 3.50 -20.10 10.06
N LYS A 387 3.83 -19.27 9.07
CA LYS A 387 2.88 -18.58 8.23
C LYS A 387 3.27 -18.77 6.78
N GLN A 388 2.32 -19.22 5.98
CA GLN A 388 2.45 -19.41 4.56
C GLN A 388 1.30 -18.67 3.86
N ALA A 389 1.60 -17.91 2.83
CA ALA A 389 0.60 -17.30 1.97
C ALA A 389 0.71 -17.89 0.57
N GLY A 390 -0.38 -17.88 -0.19
CA GLY A 390 -0.40 -18.31 -1.59
C GLY A 390 -1.67 -17.85 -2.30
N TYR A 391 -1.80 -18.20 -3.57
CA TYR A 391 -3.02 -17.92 -4.34
C TYR A 391 -3.91 -19.15 -4.44
N LEU A 392 -5.21 -18.92 -4.63
CA LEU A 392 -6.24 -19.92 -4.81
C LEU A 392 -7.08 -19.56 -6.04
N TYR A 393 -7.08 -20.42 -7.05
CA TYR A 393 -7.98 -20.28 -8.18
C TYR A 393 -9.34 -20.89 -7.86
N LEU A 394 -10.38 -20.07 -7.85
CA LEU A 394 -11.76 -20.51 -7.74
C LEU A 394 -12.42 -20.48 -9.11
N SER A 395 -12.98 -21.60 -9.55
CA SER A 395 -13.78 -21.66 -10.77
C SER A 395 -15.20 -22.10 -10.41
N GLY A 396 -16.11 -21.14 -10.38
CA GLY A 396 -17.54 -21.41 -10.42
C GLY A 396 -17.97 -21.88 -11.82
N ASN A 397 -18.98 -22.74 -11.85
CA ASN A 397 -19.69 -23.12 -13.09
C ASN A 397 -20.71 -22.06 -13.49
#